data_AF-A0A661UGS8-F1
#
_entry.id   AF-A0A661UGS8-F1
#
_cell.length_a   1.000
_cell.length_b   1.000
_cell.length_c   1.000
_cell.angle_alpha   90.00
_cell.angle_beta   90.00
_cell.angle_gamma   90.00
#
_symmetry.space_group_name_H-M   'P 1'
#
loop_
_entity.id
_entity.type
_entity.pdbx_description
1 polymer ?
#
loop_
_entity_poly.entity_id
_entity_poly.type
_entity_poly.pdbx_seq_one_letter_code
_entity_poly.pdbx_strand_id
1 'polypeptide(L)' 'MKEITIQTPITCANVGPGYDIFAVSLAENSDIIKLKLNDSGIISIKVRNNFQNIPT' A
#
# COMPACT_ATOMS: atom_id res chain seq x y z
N MET A 1 3.68 22.05 10.28
CA MET A 1 3.29 21.30 9.05
C MET A 1 2.89 19.91 9.51
N LYS A 2 1.65 19.48 9.25
CA LYS A 2 1.16 18.18 9.75
C LYS A 2 1.49 17.09 8.72
N GLU A 3 2.24 16.09 9.14
CA GLU A 3 2.61 14.94 8.32
C GLU A 3 2.48 13.64 9.12
N ILE A 4 2.18 12.55 8.42
CA ILE A 4 2.20 11.20 8.96
C ILE A 4 2.85 10.26 7.95
N THR A 5 3.66 9.33 8.47
CA THR A 5 4.21 8.23 7.68
C THR A 5 3.54 6.93 8.13
N ILE A 6 3.04 6.16 7.18
CA ILE A 6 2.35 4.89 7.40
C ILE A 6 3.17 3.81 6.69
N GLN A 7 3.40 2.70 7.38
CA GLN A 7 3.94 1.49 6.77
C GLN A 7 2.80 0.49 6.62
N THR A 8 2.50 0.08 5.39
CA THR A 8 1.39 -0.84 5.09
C THR A 8 1.94 -2.18 4.62
N PRO A 9 1.62 -3.29 5.30
CA PRO A 9 2.12 -4.60 4.93
C PRO A 9 1.47 -5.09 3.64
N ILE A 10 2.17 -5.96 2.91
CA ILE A 10 1.55 -6.75 1.84
C ILE A 10 0.66 -7.86 2.44
N THR A 11 -0.29 -8.35 1.67
CA THR A 11 -1.23 -9.41 2.09
C THR A 11 -1.24 -10.58 1.11
N CYS A 12 -1.52 -11.78 1.62
CA CYS A 12 -1.82 -12.97 0.83
C CYS A 12 -3.30 -13.33 1.03
N ALA A 13 -4.08 -13.34 -0.05
CA ALA A 13 -5.52 -13.63 -0.05
C ALA A 13 -5.81 -15.10 -0.43
N ASN A 14 -7.07 -15.52 -0.26
CA ASN A 14 -7.65 -16.85 -0.54
C ASN A 14 -7.10 -17.99 0.33
N VAL A 15 -5.79 -18.08 0.51
CA VAL A 15 -5.09 -19.00 1.41
C VAL A 15 -5.63 -20.44 1.33
N GLY A 16 -5.71 -20.98 0.11
CA GLY A 16 -6.25 -22.31 -0.18
C GLY A 16 -7.77 -22.30 -0.39
N PRO A 17 -8.57 -23.05 0.39
CA PRO A 17 -10.02 -23.14 0.19
C PRO A 17 -10.79 -21.88 0.64
N GLY A 18 -10.12 -20.88 1.21
CA GLY A 18 -10.73 -19.66 1.75
C GLY A 18 -10.96 -18.59 0.69
N TYR A 19 -11.33 -18.97 -0.53
CA TYR A 19 -11.62 -18.03 -1.61
C TYR A 19 -12.55 -16.91 -1.13
N ASP A 20 -12.12 -15.65 -1.30
CA ASP A 20 -12.79 -14.42 -0.87
C ASP A 20 -13.08 -14.30 0.64
N ILE A 21 -12.53 -15.17 1.48
CA ILE A 21 -12.75 -15.15 2.95
C ILE A 21 -11.43 -14.95 3.70
N PHE A 22 -10.39 -15.72 3.36
CA PHE A 22 -9.14 -15.69 4.12
C PHE A 22 -8.14 -14.71 3.53
N ALA A 23 -7.49 -13.97 4.42
CA ALA A 23 -6.34 -13.12 4.12
C ALA A 23 -5.37 -13.10 5.31
N VAL A 24 -4.08 -13.04 5.01
CA VAL A 24 -3.00 -12.94 6.00
C VAL A 24 -2.09 -11.77 5.65
N SER A 25 -1.79 -10.94 6.64
CA SER A 25 -0.76 -9.89 6.54
C SER A 25 0.62 -10.51 6.67
N LEU A 26 1.55 -10.11 5.81
CA LEU A 26 2.95 -10.54 5.88
C LEU A 26 3.79 -9.51 6.64
N ALA A 27 4.77 -9.99 7.41
CA ALA A 27 5.64 -9.12 8.20
C ALA A 27 6.74 -8.45 7.34
N GLU A 28 7.14 -9.13 6.26
CA GLU A 28 8.17 -8.65 5.35
C GLU A 28 7.56 -8.01 4.10
N ASN A 29 8.26 -6.98 3.60
CA ASN A 29 7.85 -6.12 2.49
C ASN A 29 6.61 -5.27 2.82
N SER A 30 6.72 -3.98 2.53
CA SER A 30 5.68 -3.01 2.85
C SER A 30 5.83 -1.78 1.99
N ASP A 31 4.71 -1.16 1.66
CA ASP A 31 4.72 0.19 1.13
C ASP A 31 4.87 1.21 2.25
N ILE A 32 5.59 2.30 1.95
CA ILE A 32 5.73 3.44 2.84
C ILE A 32 4.95 4.61 2.23
N ILE A 33 3.88 5.02 2.91
CA ILE A 33 3.01 6.10 2.49
C ILE A 33 3.28 7.32 3.36
N LYS A 34 3.67 8.44 2.73
CA LYS A 34 3.83 9.73 3.41
C LYS A 34 2.68 10.65 3.03
N LEU A 35 1.89 11.05 4.02
CA LEU A 35 0.79 11.99 3.87
C LEU A 35 1.18 13.32 4.49
N LYS A 36 0.94 14.41 3.75
CA LYS A 36 1.25 15.77 4.18
C LYS A 36 0.04 16.66 3.94
N LEU A 37 -0.45 17.28 5.01
CA LEU A 37 -1.54 18.25 4.91
C LEU A 37 -1.01 19.56 4.32
N ASN A 38 -1.75 20.12 3.37
CA ASN A 38 -1.51 21.43 2.78
C ASN A 38 -2.86 22.13 2.47
N ASP A 39 -2.80 23.40 2.11
CA ASP A 39 -3.98 24.24 1.87
C ASP A 39 -4.40 24.29 0.39
N SER A 40 -3.90 23.37 -0.46
CA SER A 40 -4.12 23.42 -1.91
C SER A 40 -5.54 23.03 -2.34
N GLY A 41 -6.29 22.33 -1.47
CA GLY A 41 -7.59 21.74 -1.83
C GLY A 41 -7.52 20.60 -2.85
N ILE A 42 -6.31 20.11 -3.20
CA ILE A 42 -6.08 19.09 -4.22
C ILE A 42 -5.38 17.87 -3.60
N ILE A 43 -5.78 16.67 -4.04
CA ILE A 43 -5.04 15.43 -3.73
C ILE A 43 -4.01 15.20 -4.84
N SER A 44 -2.73 15.27 -4.50
CA SER A 44 -1.62 14.94 -5.40
C SER A 44 -0.95 13.63 -4.99
N ILE A 45 -0.78 12.69 -5.91
CA ILE A 45 -0.15 11.39 -5.67
C ILE A 45 1.18 11.31 -6.42
N LYS A 46 2.25 10.88 -5.73
CA LYS A 46 3.55 10.60 -6.34
C LYS A 46 4.02 9.21 -5.94
N VAL A 47 4.13 8.31 -6.91
CA VAL A 47 4.65 6.96 -6.72
C VAL A 47 6.16 6.96 -7.01
N ARG A 48 6.94 6.26 -6.18
CA ARG A 48 8.39 6.02 -6.40
C ARG A 48 8.62 4.52 -6.51
N ASN A 49 9.68 4.11 -7.20
CA ASN A 49 10.04 2.68 -7.40
C ASN A 49 8.91 1.86 -8.03
N ASN A 50 8.25 2.42 -9.04
CA ASN A 50 7.10 1.80 -9.70
C ASN A 50 7.53 0.70 -10.69
N PHE A 51 7.94 -0.46 -10.19
CA PHE A 51 8.30 -1.63 -10.99
C PHE A 51 7.13 -2.60 -11.02
N GLN A 52 6.31 -2.53 -12.08
CA GLN A 52 5.08 -3.32 -12.16
C GLN A 52 5.34 -4.78 -12.50
N ASN A 53 6.31 -5.07 -13.39
CA ASN A 53 6.69 -6.44 -13.81
C ASN A 53 5.50 -7.38 -14.05
N ILE A 54 4.35 -6.84 -14.49
CA ILE A 54 3.13 -7.60 -14.76
C ILE A 54 3.37 -8.38 -16.06
N PRO A 55 3.40 -9.72 -16.04
CA PRO A 55 3.51 -10.52 -17.26
C PRO A 55 2.28 -10.30 -18.14
N THR A 56 2.50 -10.12 -19.44
CA THR A 56 1.45 -10.07 -20.48
C THR A 56 1.08 -11.44 -20.99
#